data_AF-A0A3R7QNA9-F1
#
_entry.id   AF-A0A3R7QNA9-F1
#
_cell.length_a   1.000
_cell.length_b   1.000
_cell.length_c   1.000
_cell.angle_alpha   90.00
_cell.angle_beta   90.00
_cell.angle_gamma   90.00
#
_symmetry.space_group_name_H-M   'P 1'
#
loop_
_entity.id
_entity.type
_entity.pdbx_description
1 polymer ?
#
loop_
_entity_poly.entity_id
_entity_poly.type
_entity_poly.pdbx_seq_one_letter_code
_entity_poly.pdbx_strand_id
1 'polypeptide(L)'
;MAFRQLWIILFVVGSLSAAPWDGRPGQPTSSPAHFLLHALVPEHNQVRDLTCLECRTAAGVIAAMMAEGATVEEIEDQVILDCVLLDLFPPDVCSGMVRLSGAEVLHVLNATKYDHETVCGWLLGGHCQHTQLDPWTLAVPGGKPAPSHPEPAQPTEGVVRILQLSDLHVDLLYDEGSAAHCEHPNCCRHAFGDPAPGELAAGHWGALANCDIPLHTLDDLLAHAALTNPDLVYVTGDLPPHDVWAQSHASNLLAINTTVQLIAKHFPDVPVLHALGNHASAPVNSFVVPTAYADGWSMTWLYDSLAAMWAPWLPEEALPDVRKGGYFSCSPKPGLRVISANMNYCNTLN
;
A
#
# COMPACT_ATOMS: atom_id res chain seq x y z
N MET A 1 3.20 21.85 15.17
CA MET A 1 2.40 20.62 15.45
C MET A 1 1.39 20.35 14.34
N ALA A 2 0.66 21.35 13.81
CA ALA A 2 -0.20 21.19 12.62
C ALA A 2 0.60 21.01 11.30
N PHE A 3 1.63 21.84 11.08
CA PHE A 3 2.60 21.72 9.97
C PHE A 3 3.30 20.35 9.80
N ARG A 4 3.25 19.50 10.83
CA ARG A 4 3.86 18.16 10.82
C ARG A 4 2.98 17.11 10.11
N GLN A 5 1.68 17.36 9.99
CA GLN A 5 0.71 16.47 9.33
C GLN A 5 0.49 16.81 7.85
N LEU A 6 0.78 18.05 7.43
CA LEU A 6 0.79 18.55 6.05
C LEU A 6 1.47 17.61 5.07
N TRP A 7 2.74 17.27 5.34
CA TRP A 7 3.53 16.49 4.41
C TRP A 7 3.35 15.00 4.63
N ILE A 8 2.94 14.59 5.83
CA ILE A 8 2.46 13.22 6.04
C ILE A 8 1.41 12.92 4.97
N ILE A 9 0.50 13.78 4.51
CA ILE A 9 -0.51 13.31 3.54
C ILE A 9 -0.08 13.45 2.07
N LEU A 10 0.88 14.32 1.74
CA LEU A 10 1.58 14.26 0.44
C LEU A 10 2.64 13.12 0.41
N PHE A 11 3.04 12.55 1.56
CA PHE A 11 4.17 11.61 1.75
C PHE A 11 3.82 10.27 2.47
N VAL A 12 2.62 10.06 3.03
CA VAL A 12 2.20 8.91 3.89
C VAL A 12 0.96 8.23 3.34
N VAL A 13 0.79 8.40 2.05
CA VAL A 13 -0.02 7.55 1.21
C VAL A 13 0.48 6.08 1.22
N GLY A 14 1.66 5.80 1.79
CA GLY A 14 2.18 4.44 2.01
C GLY A 14 2.10 3.87 3.44
N SER A 15 1.75 4.62 4.49
CA SER A 15 1.89 4.15 5.91
C SER A 15 0.64 4.23 6.78
N LEU A 16 -0.48 4.77 6.27
CA LEU A 16 -1.73 4.90 7.05
C LEU A 16 -2.58 3.61 7.11
N SER A 17 -2.14 2.50 6.51
CA SER A 17 -2.81 1.20 6.61
C SER A 17 -2.56 0.47 7.96
N ALA A 18 -1.67 0.98 8.82
CA ALA A 18 -1.30 0.32 10.08
C ALA A 18 -1.97 0.91 11.35
N ALA A 19 -3.17 1.50 11.25
CA ALA A 19 -3.94 1.83 12.45
C ALA A 19 -4.55 0.55 13.05
N PRO A 20 -4.27 0.19 14.31
CA PRO A 20 -4.88 -0.98 14.93
C PRO A 20 -6.38 -0.81 14.99
N TRP A 21 -7.10 -1.72 14.34
CA TRP A 21 -8.54 -1.86 14.51
C TRP A 21 -8.78 -2.41 15.92
N ASP A 22 -9.09 -1.53 16.88
CA ASP A 22 -9.44 -1.92 18.25
C ASP A 22 -10.86 -2.52 18.27
N GLY A 23 -10.96 -3.73 17.74
CA GLY A 23 -12.18 -4.53 17.72
C GLY A 23 -12.42 -5.18 19.08
N ARG A 24 -13.27 -4.56 19.92
CA ARG A 24 -14.01 -5.31 20.96
C ARG A 24 -15.47 -4.86 21.03
N PRO A 25 -16.43 -5.75 20.72
CA PRO A 25 -17.85 -5.49 20.93
C PRO A 25 -18.28 -5.89 22.36
N GLY A 26 -18.90 -4.94 23.07
CA GLY A 26 -19.92 -5.17 24.12
C GLY A 26 -19.46 -5.62 25.52
N GLN A 27 -19.49 -4.73 26.51
CA GLN A 27 -20.59 -4.58 27.50
C GLN A 27 -20.20 -3.64 28.67
N PRO A 28 -21.19 -3.04 29.36
CA PRO A 28 -21.00 -1.87 30.22
C PRO A 28 -20.77 -2.27 31.67
N THR A 29 -19.72 -1.75 32.31
CA THR A 29 -19.73 -1.56 33.77
C THR A 29 -19.04 -0.25 34.13
N SER A 30 -19.81 0.60 34.80
CA SER A 30 -19.46 1.88 35.35
C SER A 30 -18.45 1.78 36.50
N SER A 31 -17.42 2.63 36.48
CA SER A 31 -16.79 3.12 37.72
C SER A 31 -16.39 4.60 37.56
N PRO A 32 -16.82 5.51 38.45
CA PRO A 32 -16.66 6.95 38.28
C PRO A 32 -15.31 7.40 38.85
N ALA A 33 -14.25 7.36 38.04
CA ALA A 33 -12.96 7.95 38.42
C ALA A 33 -12.18 8.58 37.25
N HIS A 34 -12.80 8.76 36.08
CA HIS A 34 -12.20 9.46 34.92
C HIS A 34 -12.94 10.75 34.54
N PHE A 35 -13.67 11.33 35.49
CA PHE A 35 -14.31 12.64 35.33
C PHE A 35 -13.44 13.72 35.96
N LEU A 36 -12.29 14.07 35.36
CA LEU A 36 -11.59 15.35 35.61
C LEU A 36 -10.33 15.61 34.75
N LEU A 37 -10.21 15.06 33.55
CA LEU A 37 -9.13 15.44 32.62
C LEU A 37 -9.55 15.60 31.14
N HIS A 38 -10.83 15.86 30.89
CA HIS A 38 -11.34 16.20 29.55
C HIS A 38 -11.54 17.72 29.33
N ALA A 39 -10.98 18.57 30.17
CA ALA A 39 -11.27 20.01 30.15
C ALA A 39 -10.19 20.91 29.52
N LEU A 40 -9.11 20.38 28.93
CA LEU A 40 -8.04 21.20 28.33
C LEU A 40 -7.45 20.65 27.02
N VAL A 41 -8.23 19.90 26.23
CA VAL A 41 -7.86 19.56 24.85
C VAL A 41 -8.78 20.36 23.91
N PRO A 42 -8.26 21.21 23.01
CA PRO A 42 -9.09 21.89 22.02
C PRO A 42 -9.87 20.87 21.20
N GLU A 43 -11.13 21.17 20.89
CA GLU A 43 -12.05 20.29 20.18
C GLU A 43 -11.44 19.64 18.93
N HIS A 44 -11.76 18.36 18.75
CA HIS A 44 -11.31 17.48 17.68
C HIS A 44 -11.62 17.97 16.24
N ASN A 45 -12.34 19.08 16.06
CA ASN A 45 -12.62 19.73 14.78
C ASN A 45 -11.50 20.66 14.30
N GLN A 46 -10.74 21.32 15.19
CA GLN A 46 -9.76 22.31 14.75
C GLN A 46 -8.51 21.68 14.11
N VAL A 47 -8.03 20.53 14.59
CA VAL A 47 -6.88 19.82 13.99
C VAL A 47 -7.20 19.28 12.58
N ARG A 48 -8.49 19.08 12.28
CA ARG A 48 -8.98 18.42 11.05
C ARG A 48 -9.16 19.37 9.85
N ASP A 49 -9.41 20.66 10.10
CA ASP A 49 -9.46 21.69 9.05
C ASP A 49 -8.06 22.15 8.61
N LEU A 50 -7.06 22.00 9.49
CA LEU A 50 -5.69 22.41 9.21
C LEU A 50 -5.02 21.55 8.13
N THR A 51 -5.23 20.24 8.10
CA THR A 51 -4.61 19.34 7.10
C THR A 51 -5.08 19.62 5.66
N CYS A 52 -6.33 20.04 5.49
CA CYS A 52 -6.90 20.40 4.19
C CYS A 52 -6.34 21.75 3.69
N LEU A 53 -6.32 22.78 4.55
CA LEU A 53 -5.72 24.08 4.24
C LEU A 53 -4.23 23.94 3.89
N GLU A 54 -3.55 23.08 4.62
CA GLU A 54 -2.15 22.73 4.43
C GLU A 54 -1.93 22.14 3.03
N CYS A 55 -2.62 21.04 2.66
CA CYS A 55 -2.47 20.44 1.33
C CYS A 55 -2.74 21.46 0.21
N ARG A 56 -3.83 22.22 0.33
CA ARG A 56 -4.23 23.23 -0.65
C ARG A 56 -3.16 24.31 -0.82
N THR A 57 -2.57 24.76 0.27
CA THR A 57 -1.50 25.76 0.24
C THR A 57 -0.26 25.19 -0.44
N ALA A 58 0.18 23.98 -0.08
CA ALA A 58 1.36 23.36 -0.68
C ALA A 58 1.16 23.09 -2.19
N ALA A 59 0.03 22.48 -2.56
CA ALA A 59 -0.30 22.22 -3.96
C ALA A 59 -0.49 23.53 -4.75
N GLY A 60 -1.00 24.59 -4.12
CA GLY A 60 -1.07 25.92 -4.71
C GLY A 60 0.30 26.56 -4.96
N VAL A 61 1.26 26.40 -4.03
CA VAL A 61 2.66 26.85 -4.21
C VAL A 61 3.32 26.10 -5.35
N ILE A 62 3.18 24.77 -5.39
CA ILE A 62 3.71 23.95 -6.50
C ILE A 62 3.10 24.40 -7.84
N ALA A 63 1.78 24.58 -7.90
CA ALA A 63 1.10 25.06 -9.10
C ALA A 63 1.59 26.45 -9.54
N ALA A 64 1.88 27.35 -8.60
CA ALA A 64 2.45 28.67 -8.90
C ALA A 64 3.87 28.56 -9.46
N MET A 65 4.73 27.73 -8.85
CA MET A 65 6.08 27.47 -9.36
C MET A 65 6.04 26.90 -10.78
N MET A 66 5.15 25.95 -11.06
CA MET A 66 4.94 25.40 -12.40
C MET A 66 4.49 26.49 -13.40
N ALA A 67 3.58 27.38 -12.99
CA ALA A 67 3.10 28.48 -13.83
C ALA A 67 4.19 29.53 -14.14
N GLU A 68 5.17 29.69 -13.25
CA GLU A 68 6.34 30.55 -13.43
C GLU A 68 7.46 29.88 -14.26
N GLY A 69 7.29 28.60 -14.63
CA GLY A 69 8.23 27.85 -15.46
C GLY A 69 9.36 27.18 -14.68
N ALA A 70 9.20 26.96 -13.37
CA ALA A 70 10.15 26.18 -12.59
C ALA A 70 10.28 24.76 -13.15
N THR A 71 11.51 24.25 -13.16
CA THR A 71 11.81 22.88 -13.55
C THR A 71 11.36 21.89 -12.48
N VAL A 72 11.22 20.62 -12.86
CA VAL A 72 10.93 19.52 -11.91
C VAL A 72 11.96 19.50 -10.79
N GLU A 73 13.25 19.64 -11.11
CA GLU A 73 14.34 19.61 -10.14
C GLU A 73 14.26 20.77 -9.13
N GLU A 74 13.95 21.99 -9.58
CA GLU A 74 13.78 23.14 -8.69
C GLU A 74 12.60 22.98 -7.73
N ILE A 75 11.49 22.40 -8.21
CA ILE A 75 10.33 22.11 -7.36
C ILE A 75 10.69 21.02 -6.35
N GLU A 76 11.32 19.92 -6.79
CA GLU A 76 11.77 18.85 -5.92
C GLU A 76 12.75 19.35 -4.84
N ASP A 77 13.74 20.17 -5.20
CA ASP A 77 14.69 20.76 -4.26
C ASP A 77 14.01 21.62 -3.19
N GLN A 78 13.06 22.45 -3.60
CA GLN A 78 12.31 23.29 -2.66
C GLN A 78 11.45 22.44 -1.71
N VAL A 79 10.79 21.40 -2.24
CA VAL A 79 9.98 20.46 -1.46
C VAL A 79 10.84 19.69 -0.45
N ILE A 80 12.03 19.23 -0.86
CA ILE A 80 12.98 18.54 0.02
C ILE A 80 13.46 19.48 1.13
N LEU A 81 13.81 20.72 0.76
CA LEU A 81 14.25 21.74 1.71
C LEU A 81 13.16 22.00 2.76
N ASP A 82 11.91 22.20 2.34
CA ASP A 82 10.79 22.43 3.25
C ASP A 82 10.54 21.23 4.16
N CYS A 83 10.64 20.01 3.63
CA CYS A 83 10.49 18.77 4.41
C CYS A 83 11.52 18.68 5.55
N VAL A 84 12.79 19.02 5.26
CA VAL A 84 13.88 19.01 6.25
C VAL A 84 13.77 20.17 7.24
N LEU A 85 13.52 21.39 6.77
CA LEU A 85 13.41 22.58 7.64
C LEU A 85 12.25 22.50 8.62
N LEU A 86 11.19 21.77 8.26
CA LEU A 86 10.00 21.57 9.08
C LEU A 86 10.08 20.34 9.99
N ASP A 87 11.18 19.58 9.97
CA ASP A 87 11.40 18.38 10.79
C ASP A 87 10.26 17.36 10.66
N LEU A 88 9.97 16.99 9.41
CA LEU A 88 8.86 16.11 9.06
C LEU A 88 9.29 14.66 8.99
N PHE A 89 10.43 14.45 8.33
CA PHE A 89 11.10 13.17 8.20
C PHE A 89 12.62 13.40 8.18
N PRO A 90 13.41 12.33 8.40
CA PRO A 90 14.84 12.36 8.18
C PRO A 90 15.20 12.84 6.75
N PRO A 91 16.36 13.51 6.56
CA PRO A 91 16.72 14.08 5.25
C PRO A 91 16.74 13.08 4.09
N ASP A 92 17.16 11.84 4.34
CA ASP A 92 17.17 10.77 3.33
C ASP A 92 15.75 10.33 2.95
N VAL A 93 14.82 10.31 3.90
CA VAL A 93 13.39 10.04 3.64
C VAL A 93 12.79 11.17 2.82
N CYS A 94 12.99 12.44 3.23
CA CYS A 94 12.52 13.61 2.47
C CYS A 94 13.03 13.57 1.02
N SER A 95 14.34 13.36 0.83
CA SER A 95 14.93 13.28 -0.50
C SER A 95 14.42 12.08 -1.30
N GLY A 96 14.44 10.89 -0.70
CA GLY A 96 14.11 9.65 -1.38
C GLY A 96 12.67 9.64 -1.90
N MET A 97 11.72 10.04 -1.06
CA MET A 97 10.31 10.13 -1.46
C MET A 97 10.10 11.10 -2.62
N VAL A 98 10.63 12.33 -2.50
CA VAL A 98 10.42 13.39 -3.50
C VAL A 98 11.06 13.03 -4.82
N ARG A 99 12.28 12.49 -4.81
CA ARG A 99 12.99 12.13 -6.05
C ARG A 99 12.37 10.92 -6.75
N LEU A 100 11.71 10.03 -6.01
CA LEU A 100 11.01 8.90 -6.60
C LEU A 100 9.69 9.33 -7.26
N SER A 101 8.88 10.14 -6.58
CA SER A 101 7.52 10.45 -7.04
C SER A 101 7.34 11.80 -7.73
N GLY A 102 8.28 12.73 -7.57
CA GLY A 102 8.15 14.14 -7.96
C GLY A 102 7.75 14.32 -9.42
N ALA A 103 8.51 13.71 -10.34
CA ALA A 103 8.22 13.77 -11.77
C ALA A 103 6.82 13.21 -12.14
N GLU A 104 6.40 12.11 -11.53
CA GLU A 104 5.08 11.50 -11.78
C GLU A 104 3.94 12.38 -11.25
N VAL A 105 4.07 12.87 -10.02
CA VAL A 105 3.09 13.77 -9.39
C VAL A 105 2.94 15.05 -10.20
N LEU A 106 4.04 15.67 -10.61
CA LEU A 106 4.01 16.91 -11.42
C LEU A 106 3.41 16.66 -12.81
N HIS A 107 3.67 15.49 -13.41
CA HIS A 107 3.02 15.10 -14.66
C HIS A 107 1.49 14.99 -14.47
N VAL A 108 1.03 14.30 -13.43
CA VAL A 108 -0.40 14.16 -13.12
C VAL A 108 -1.06 15.51 -12.85
N LEU A 109 -0.42 16.37 -12.04
CA LEU A 109 -0.92 17.72 -11.75
C LEU A 109 -1.02 18.60 -13.00
N ASN A 110 -0.13 18.42 -13.98
CA ASN A 110 -0.19 19.15 -15.24
C ASN A 110 -1.22 18.58 -16.24
N ALA A 111 -1.41 17.25 -16.23
CA ALA A 111 -2.30 16.57 -17.17
C ALA A 111 -3.76 16.50 -16.70
N THR A 112 -4.00 16.61 -15.40
CA THR A 112 -5.35 16.57 -14.83
C THR A 112 -6.13 17.86 -15.13
N LYS A 113 -7.45 17.72 -15.26
CA LYS A 113 -8.37 18.86 -15.38
C LYS A 113 -8.85 19.41 -14.03
N TYR A 114 -8.50 18.74 -12.93
CA TYR A 114 -8.94 19.09 -11.59
C TYR A 114 -7.95 20.06 -10.94
N ASP A 115 -8.46 21.04 -10.20
CA ASP A 115 -7.62 21.99 -9.47
C ASP A 115 -7.02 21.38 -8.19
N HIS A 116 -6.04 22.06 -7.61
CA HIS A 116 -5.37 21.64 -6.38
C HIS A 116 -6.35 21.44 -5.21
N GLU A 117 -7.43 22.23 -5.15
CA GLU A 117 -8.50 22.09 -4.17
C GLU A 117 -9.21 20.74 -4.28
N THR A 118 -9.56 20.34 -5.49
CA THR A 118 -10.21 19.05 -5.79
C THR A 118 -9.24 17.89 -5.56
N VAL A 119 -7.99 18.01 -5.99
CA VAL A 119 -6.94 16.99 -5.78
C VAL A 119 -6.72 16.73 -4.29
N CYS A 120 -6.47 17.77 -3.50
CA CYS A 120 -6.31 17.65 -2.05
C CYS A 120 -7.55 17.11 -1.36
N GLY A 121 -8.72 17.55 -1.83
CA GLY A 121 -10.01 17.07 -1.38
C GLY A 121 -10.22 15.57 -1.55
N TRP A 122 -9.85 15.04 -2.71
CA TRP A 122 -9.96 13.62 -3.01
C TRP A 122 -8.93 12.77 -2.23
N LEU A 123 -7.68 13.25 -2.16
CA LEU A 123 -6.59 12.61 -1.41
C LEU A 123 -6.92 12.47 0.08
N LEU A 124 -7.53 13.51 0.68
CA LEU A 124 -7.82 13.61 2.11
C LEU A 124 -9.22 13.11 2.50
N GLY A 125 -10.14 12.96 1.54
CA GLY A 125 -11.49 12.46 1.77
C GLY A 125 -12.38 13.36 2.62
N GLY A 126 -13.36 12.75 3.31
CA GLY A 126 -14.61 13.33 3.83
C GLY A 126 -14.56 14.51 4.81
N HIS A 127 -13.39 15.06 5.11
CA HIS A 127 -13.22 16.30 5.89
C HIS A 127 -12.65 17.47 5.07
N CYS A 128 -12.04 17.19 3.92
CA CYS A 128 -11.59 18.22 2.98
C CYS A 128 -12.65 18.38 1.89
N GLN A 129 -13.52 19.39 2.02
CA GLN A 129 -14.66 19.55 1.12
C GLN A 129 -14.20 19.70 -0.32
N HIS A 130 -14.71 18.83 -1.20
CA HIS A 130 -14.24 18.75 -2.58
C HIS A 130 -15.39 18.62 -3.56
N THR A 131 -15.18 19.07 -4.79
CA THR A 131 -16.04 18.71 -5.92
C THR A 131 -15.89 17.21 -6.15
N GLN A 132 -16.98 16.44 -6.20
CA GLN A 132 -16.86 15.02 -6.54
C GLN A 132 -16.24 14.89 -7.94
N LEU A 133 -15.34 13.91 -8.10
CA LEU A 133 -14.90 13.49 -9.43
C LEU A 133 -16.11 13.12 -10.27
N ASP A 134 -16.00 13.26 -11.59
CA ASP A 134 -17.14 13.02 -12.47
C ASP A 134 -17.64 11.58 -12.29
N PRO A 135 -18.92 11.39 -11.88
CA PRO A 135 -19.44 10.07 -11.68
C PRO A 135 -19.53 9.35 -13.03
N TRP A 136 -19.18 8.08 -13.03
CA TRP A 136 -19.34 7.20 -14.18
C TRP A 136 -20.25 6.03 -13.80
N THR A 137 -20.86 5.41 -14.81
CA THR A 137 -21.74 4.25 -14.62
C THR A 137 -21.35 3.14 -15.56
N LEU A 138 -21.52 1.90 -15.09
CA LEU A 138 -21.34 0.71 -15.91
C LEU A 138 -22.72 0.11 -16.21
N ALA A 139 -23.00 -0.11 -17.49
CA ALA A 139 -24.18 -0.88 -17.88
C ALA A 139 -23.94 -2.35 -17.56
N VAL A 140 -24.68 -2.90 -16.60
CA VAL A 140 -24.65 -4.34 -16.30
C VAL A 140 -25.61 -5.05 -17.27
N PRO A 141 -25.11 -5.88 -18.19
CA PRO A 141 -25.97 -6.54 -19.17
C PRO A 141 -26.82 -7.64 -18.53
N GLY A 142 -27.95 -7.95 -19.16
CA GLY A 142 -28.85 -9.03 -18.74
C GLY A 142 -29.94 -8.60 -17.75
N GLY A 143 -30.73 -9.57 -17.30
CA GLY A 143 -31.71 -9.39 -16.23
C GLY A 143 -31.18 -9.93 -14.91
N LYS A 144 -31.50 -9.28 -13.80
CA LYS A 144 -31.16 -9.78 -12.46
C LYS A 144 -31.89 -11.11 -12.24
N PRO A 145 -31.19 -12.25 -12.06
CA PRO A 145 -31.84 -13.51 -11.75
C PRO A 145 -32.53 -13.40 -10.38
N ALA A 146 -33.55 -14.24 -10.16
CA ALA A 146 -34.15 -14.36 -8.84
C ALA A 146 -33.06 -14.72 -7.82
N PRO A 147 -33.00 -14.06 -6.64
CA PRO A 147 -32.03 -14.41 -5.61
C PRO A 147 -32.13 -15.89 -5.26
N SER A 148 -30.99 -16.58 -5.29
CA SER A 148 -30.86 -17.94 -4.78
C SER A 148 -30.00 -17.87 -3.53
N HIS A 149 -30.55 -18.31 -2.40
CA HIS A 149 -29.84 -18.44 -1.15
C HIS A 149 -29.58 -19.94 -0.94
N PRO A 150 -28.43 -20.47 -1.39
CA PRO A 150 -28.11 -21.86 -1.09
C PRO A 150 -28.01 -22.02 0.42
N GLU A 151 -28.72 -23.01 0.96
CA GLU A 151 -28.61 -23.36 2.38
C GLU A 151 -27.17 -23.83 2.67
N PRO A 152 -26.60 -23.44 3.82
CA PRO A 152 -25.28 -23.93 4.22
C PRO A 152 -25.26 -25.46 4.25
N ALA A 153 -24.46 -26.06 3.36
CA ALA A 153 -24.24 -27.50 3.36
C ALA A 153 -23.25 -27.87 4.47
N GLN A 154 -23.42 -29.05 5.06
CA GLN A 154 -22.39 -29.62 5.93
C GLN A 154 -21.11 -29.89 5.11
N PRO A 155 -19.91 -29.71 5.70
CA PRO A 155 -18.66 -30.04 5.03
C PRO A 155 -18.69 -31.49 4.50
N THR A 156 -18.48 -31.67 3.20
CA THR A 156 -18.33 -32.98 2.56
C THR A 156 -16.86 -33.27 2.26
N GLU A 157 -16.54 -34.47 1.76
CA GLU A 157 -15.18 -34.77 1.26
C GLU A 157 -14.76 -33.89 0.07
N GLY A 158 -15.69 -33.17 -0.57
CA GLY A 158 -15.42 -32.24 -1.67
C GLY A 158 -15.16 -30.79 -1.25
N VAL A 159 -14.93 -30.53 0.04
CA VAL A 159 -14.62 -29.18 0.54
C VAL A 159 -13.26 -28.74 0.03
N VAL A 160 -13.22 -27.60 -0.64
CA VAL A 160 -11.99 -26.96 -1.10
C VAL A 160 -11.40 -26.14 0.04
N ARG A 161 -10.15 -26.42 0.42
CA ARG A 161 -9.41 -25.68 1.43
C ARG A 161 -8.55 -24.60 0.76
N ILE A 162 -8.82 -23.33 1.05
CA ILE A 162 -8.08 -22.21 0.46
C ILE A 162 -7.26 -21.56 1.57
N LEU A 163 -5.94 -21.54 1.40
CA LEU A 163 -5.05 -20.71 2.21
C LEU A 163 -5.08 -19.29 1.64
N GLN A 164 -5.27 -18.28 2.48
CA GLN A 164 -5.17 -16.89 2.08
C GLN A 164 -4.02 -16.21 2.82
N LEU A 165 -3.12 -15.61 2.04
CA LEU A 165 -1.98 -14.82 2.48
C LEU A 165 -2.16 -13.39 1.98
N SER A 166 -1.86 -12.40 2.82
CA SER A 166 -1.97 -10.98 2.49
C SER A 166 -0.95 -10.20 3.31
N ASP A 167 -0.50 -9.05 2.77
CA ASP A 167 0.29 -8.06 3.51
C ASP A 167 1.53 -8.69 4.15
N LEU A 168 2.27 -9.47 3.34
CA LEU A 168 3.43 -10.22 3.82
C LEU A 168 4.61 -9.31 4.15
N HIS A 169 4.73 -8.17 3.45
CA HIS A 169 5.75 -7.13 3.65
C HIS A 169 7.08 -7.68 4.16
N VAL A 170 7.77 -8.41 3.29
CA VAL A 170 9.04 -9.04 3.66
C VAL A 170 10.15 -8.03 3.50
N ASP A 171 10.78 -7.68 4.61
CA ASP A 171 11.95 -6.83 4.61
C ASP A 171 13.22 -7.67 4.46
N LEU A 172 13.77 -7.69 3.25
CA LEU A 172 15.02 -8.37 2.93
C LEU A 172 16.25 -7.75 3.62
N LEU A 173 16.08 -6.58 4.24
CA LEU A 173 17.10 -5.85 4.99
C LEU A 173 16.82 -5.81 6.49
N TYR A 174 15.80 -6.54 6.98
CA TYR A 174 15.56 -6.69 8.41
C TYR A 174 16.79 -7.24 9.12
N ASP A 175 17.18 -6.62 10.22
CA ASP A 175 18.40 -6.95 10.95
C ASP A 175 18.11 -7.15 12.44
N GLU A 176 18.22 -8.40 12.90
CA GLU A 176 17.99 -8.76 14.30
C GLU A 176 18.99 -8.04 15.21
N GLY A 177 18.49 -7.46 16.31
CA GLY A 177 19.31 -6.71 17.26
C GLY A 177 19.46 -5.22 16.97
N SER A 178 19.03 -4.75 15.79
CA SER A 178 18.95 -3.32 15.46
C SER A 178 17.88 -2.57 16.27
N ALA A 179 17.82 -1.25 16.15
CA ALA A 179 16.81 -0.46 16.84
C ALA A 179 15.38 -0.77 16.32
N ALA A 180 14.48 -1.21 17.21
CA ALA A 180 13.06 -1.38 16.84
C ALA A 180 12.33 -0.04 16.74
N HIS A 181 12.81 0.99 17.45
CA HIS A 181 12.31 2.35 17.37
C HIS A 181 13.40 3.27 16.80
N CYS A 182 13.06 3.98 15.73
CA CYS A 182 13.94 4.88 15.00
C CYS A 182 13.15 6.09 14.49
N GLU A 183 13.83 7.04 13.85
CA GLU A 183 13.19 8.23 13.25
C GLU A 183 12.62 7.96 11.84
N HIS A 184 12.94 6.81 11.24
CA HIS A 184 12.45 6.40 9.92
C HIS A 184 11.06 5.75 9.97
N PRO A 185 10.28 5.80 8.87
CA PRO A 185 8.96 5.17 8.80
C PRO A 185 8.98 3.64 8.92
N ASN A 186 10.07 2.99 8.51
CA ASN A 186 10.33 1.56 8.69
C ASN A 186 11.70 1.38 9.38
N CYS A 187 11.70 0.74 10.54
CA CYS A 187 12.86 0.52 11.42
C CYS A 187 13.39 -0.91 11.30
N CYS A 188 14.03 -1.44 12.36
CA CYS A 188 14.57 -2.80 12.41
C CYS A 188 15.63 -3.10 11.34
N ARG A 189 16.44 -2.10 10.98
CA ARG A 189 17.66 -2.25 10.17
C ARG A 189 18.81 -1.56 10.88
N HIS A 190 20.01 -2.16 10.94
CA HIS A 190 21.17 -1.52 11.56
C HIS A 190 21.57 -0.20 10.89
N ALA A 191 21.19 0.01 9.63
CA ALA A 191 21.36 1.27 8.92
C ALA A 191 20.65 2.46 9.61
N PHE A 192 19.61 2.20 10.42
CA PHE A 192 18.84 3.21 11.16
C PHE A 192 19.18 3.26 12.65
N GLY A 193 20.22 2.54 13.06
CA GLY A 193 20.82 2.62 14.39
C GLY A 193 20.67 1.37 15.24
N ASP A 194 21.32 1.44 16.39
CA ASP A 194 21.34 0.41 17.42
C ASP A 194 20.39 0.81 18.57
N PRO A 195 19.81 -0.17 19.29
CA PRO A 195 18.95 0.13 20.42
C PRO A 195 19.76 0.81 21.53
N ALA A 196 19.25 1.95 22.02
CA ALA A 196 19.84 2.61 23.18
C ALA A 196 19.67 1.74 24.46
N PRO A 197 20.46 1.98 25.52
CA PRO A 197 20.33 1.21 26.77
C PRO A 197 18.90 1.26 27.34
N GLY A 198 18.23 0.11 27.35
CA GLY A 198 16.85 -0.02 27.85
C GLY A 198 15.76 0.08 26.77
N GLU A 199 16.12 0.37 25.52
CA GLU A 199 15.21 0.39 24.37
C GLU A 199 15.03 -1.00 23.75
N LEU A 200 13.93 -1.18 23.01
CA LEU A 200 13.60 -2.43 22.34
C LEU A 200 14.53 -2.66 21.13
N ALA A 201 15.15 -3.83 21.10
CA ALA A 201 15.87 -4.34 19.94
C ALA A 201 14.93 -5.12 19.00
N ALA A 202 15.21 -5.08 17.70
CA ALA A 202 14.57 -5.91 16.70
C ALA A 202 14.74 -7.40 17.08
N GLY A 203 13.63 -8.11 17.26
CA GLY A 203 13.64 -9.51 17.68
C GLY A 203 13.86 -10.46 16.50
N HIS A 204 14.26 -11.70 16.80
CA HIS A 204 14.46 -12.71 15.76
C HIS A 204 13.26 -12.82 14.81
N TRP A 205 12.05 -12.99 15.32
CA TRP A 205 10.86 -13.20 14.48
C TRP A 205 10.17 -11.91 13.97
N GLY A 206 10.74 -10.74 14.27
CA GLY A 206 10.06 -9.45 14.11
C GLY A 206 9.99 -8.66 15.43
N ALA A 207 9.42 -7.46 15.36
CA ALA A 207 9.23 -6.58 16.51
C ALA A 207 7.84 -5.94 16.50
N LEU A 208 7.28 -5.67 17.68
CA LEU A 208 6.04 -4.90 17.83
C LEU A 208 6.34 -3.40 17.75
N ALA A 209 6.81 -2.96 16.59
CA ALA A 209 7.17 -1.59 16.28
C ALA A 209 6.85 -1.28 14.80
N ASN A 210 7.30 -0.12 14.30
CA ASN A 210 7.20 0.21 12.88
C ASN A 210 8.26 -0.57 12.09
N CYS A 211 8.06 -1.89 11.99
CA CYS A 211 8.96 -2.80 11.32
C CYS A 211 8.15 -3.83 10.54
N ASP A 212 8.63 -4.13 9.34
CA ASP A 212 8.21 -5.27 8.55
C ASP A 212 8.88 -6.58 9.02
N ILE A 213 8.47 -7.72 8.45
CA ILE A 213 8.95 -9.03 8.92
C ILE A 213 10.22 -9.49 8.17
N PRO A 214 11.13 -10.21 8.85
CA PRO A 214 12.26 -10.83 8.17
C PRO A 214 11.82 -12.05 7.35
N LEU A 215 12.64 -12.41 6.35
CA LEU A 215 12.37 -13.52 5.44
C LEU A 215 12.15 -14.87 6.16
N HIS A 216 12.85 -15.14 7.26
CA HIS A 216 12.69 -16.40 7.99
C HIS A 216 11.37 -16.49 8.78
N THR A 217 10.77 -15.36 9.18
CA THR A 217 9.40 -15.36 9.72
C THR A 217 8.40 -15.82 8.67
N LEU A 218 8.55 -15.36 7.43
CA LEU A 218 7.74 -15.87 6.32
C LEU A 218 8.01 -17.35 6.03
N ASP A 219 9.27 -17.79 6.03
CA ASP A 219 9.62 -19.21 5.79
C ASP A 219 8.97 -20.13 6.85
N ASP A 220 8.98 -19.74 8.12
CA ASP A 220 8.34 -20.48 9.22
C ASP A 220 6.80 -20.50 9.09
N LEU A 221 6.20 -19.34 8.79
CA LEU A 221 4.77 -19.22 8.51
C LEU A 221 4.35 -20.20 7.40
N LEU A 222 5.07 -20.19 6.28
CA LEU A 222 4.75 -21.01 5.11
C LEU A 222 4.95 -22.51 5.42
N ALA A 223 5.99 -22.86 6.18
CA ALA A 223 6.21 -24.23 6.64
C ALA A 223 5.04 -24.74 7.48
N HIS A 224 4.51 -23.92 8.38
CA HIS A 224 3.33 -24.28 9.16
C HIS A 224 2.05 -24.33 8.30
N ALA A 225 1.87 -23.36 7.41
CA ALA A 225 0.71 -23.29 6.53
C ALA A 225 0.63 -24.49 5.58
N ALA A 226 1.77 -25.02 5.11
CA ALA A 226 1.83 -26.22 4.29
C ALA A 226 1.24 -27.47 4.99
N LEU A 227 1.35 -27.57 6.33
CA LEU A 227 0.75 -28.67 7.10
C LEU A 227 -0.77 -28.70 7.03
N THR A 228 -1.39 -27.60 6.62
CA THR A 228 -2.84 -27.50 6.45
C THR A 228 -3.34 -28.14 5.15
N ASN A 229 -2.44 -28.60 4.27
CA ASN A 229 -2.76 -29.23 2.97
C ASN A 229 -3.83 -28.44 2.17
N PRO A 230 -3.56 -27.18 1.79
CA PRO A 230 -4.51 -26.40 1.01
C PRO A 230 -4.64 -26.92 -0.42
N ASP A 231 -5.82 -26.78 -0.99
CA ASP A 231 -6.13 -27.06 -2.39
C ASP A 231 -5.72 -25.91 -3.34
N LEU A 232 -5.72 -24.69 -2.81
CA LEU A 232 -5.40 -23.44 -3.49
C LEU A 232 -4.76 -22.48 -2.49
N VAL A 233 -3.85 -21.63 -2.97
CA VAL A 233 -3.31 -20.52 -2.21
C VAL A 233 -3.71 -19.21 -2.89
N TYR A 234 -4.30 -18.30 -2.16
CA TYR A 234 -4.55 -16.92 -2.59
C TYR A 234 -3.53 -16.00 -1.92
N VAL A 235 -2.88 -15.16 -2.72
CA VAL A 235 -1.90 -14.18 -2.23
C VAL A 235 -2.37 -12.80 -2.67
N THR A 236 -2.88 -11.98 -1.76
CA THR A 236 -3.60 -10.74 -2.09
C THR A 236 -2.73 -9.48 -2.17
N GLY A 237 -1.42 -9.64 -2.31
CA GLY A 237 -0.51 -8.53 -2.60
C GLY A 237 0.34 -8.10 -1.42
N ASP A 238 0.92 -6.89 -1.53
CA ASP A 238 1.74 -6.24 -0.51
C ASP A 238 2.89 -7.12 0.01
N LEU A 239 3.82 -7.37 -0.91
CA LEU A 239 5.01 -8.19 -0.68
C LEU A 239 6.26 -7.36 -0.36
N PRO A 240 6.55 -6.24 -1.05
CA PRO A 240 7.66 -5.35 -0.67
C PRO A 240 7.43 -4.67 0.69
N PRO A 241 8.50 -4.28 1.40
CA PRO A 241 8.39 -3.59 2.69
C PRO A 241 8.02 -2.10 2.53
N HIS A 242 7.73 -1.45 3.65
CA HIS A 242 7.35 -0.04 3.81
C HIS A 242 8.54 0.94 3.72
N ASP A 243 9.62 0.56 3.05
CA ASP A 243 10.80 1.42 2.82
C ASP A 243 10.65 2.31 1.58
N VAL A 244 9.45 2.86 1.39
CA VAL A 244 8.96 3.51 0.16
C VAL A 244 9.82 4.68 -0.33
N TRP A 245 10.68 5.25 0.52
CA TRP A 245 11.62 6.32 0.16
C TRP A 245 12.92 5.82 -0.48
N ALA A 246 13.23 4.53 -0.33
CA ALA A 246 14.48 3.91 -0.76
C ALA A 246 14.25 2.80 -1.79
N GLN A 247 13.10 2.82 -2.49
CA GLN A 247 12.71 1.80 -3.45
C GLN A 247 13.20 2.09 -4.87
N SER A 248 13.24 1.03 -5.67
CA SER A 248 13.49 1.03 -7.11
C SER A 248 12.69 -0.10 -7.75
N HIS A 249 12.48 -0.05 -9.07
CA HIS A 249 11.86 -1.18 -9.77
C HIS A 249 12.59 -2.50 -9.47
N ALA A 250 13.92 -2.48 -9.40
CA ALA A 250 14.72 -3.68 -9.14
C ALA A 250 14.54 -4.22 -7.72
N SER A 251 14.53 -3.36 -6.70
CA SER A 251 14.33 -3.80 -5.31
C SER A 251 12.93 -4.35 -5.08
N ASN A 252 11.89 -3.72 -5.66
CA ASN A 252 10.52 -4.21 -5.53
C ASN A 252 10.33 -5.55 -6.25
N LEU A 253 10.87 -5.70 -7.48
CA LEU A 253 10.87 -7.00 -8.16
C LEU A 253 11.65 -8.07 -7.41
N LEU A 254 12.75 -7.71 -6.73
CA LEU A 254 13.51 -8.65 -5.92
C LEU A 254 12.69 -9.15 -4.72
N ALA A 255 12.03 -8.24 -3.99
CA ALA A 255 11.17 -8.60 -2.86
C ALA A 255 9.98 -9.47 -3.31
N ILE A 256 9.30 -9.08 -4.40
CA ILE A 256 8.19 -9.84 -4.99
C ILE A 256 8.67 -11.23 -5.41
N ASN A 257 9.72 -11.32 -6.22
CA ASN A 257 10.21 -12.61 -6.72
C ASN A 257 10.70 -13.51 -5.58
N THR A 258 11.44 -12.98 -4.61
CA THR A 258 11.90 -13.75 -3.44
C THR A 258 10.72 -14.34 -2.68
N THR A 259 9.67 -13.55 -2.45
CA THR A 259 8.46 -13.98 -1.76
C THR A 259 7.68 -15.03 -2.57
N VAL A 260 7.49 -14.78 -3.88
CA VAL A 260 6.80 -15.73 -4.78
C VAL A 260 7.54 -17.07 -4.85
N GLN A 261 8.87 -17.07 -4.96
CA GLN A 261 9.68 -18.29 -4.99
C GLN A 261 9.64 -19.03 -3.66
N LEU A 262 9.61 -18.31 -2.53
CA LEU A 262 9.49 -18.93 -1.22
C LEU A 262 8.13 -19.60 -1.03
N ILE A 263 7.04 -18.96 -1.47
CA ILE A 263 5.70 -19.56 -1.49
C ILE A 263 5.70 -20.80 -2.40
N ALA A 264 6.24 -20.70 -3.61
CA ALA A 264 6.32 -21.82 -4.55
C ALA A 264 7.08 -23.03 -3.97
N LYS A 265 8.16 -22.79 -3.23
CA LYS A 265 8.95 -23.83 -2.55
C LYS A 265 8.11 -24.63 -1.54
N HIS A 266 7.24 -23.98 -0.79
CA HIS A 266 6.38 -24.64 0.22
C HIS A 266 5.11 -25.25 -0.38
N PHE A 267 4.71 -24.81 -1.57
CA PHE A 267 3.50 -25.23 -2.26
C PHE A 267 3.77 -25.69 -3.72
N PRO A 268 4.66 -26.68 -3.94
CA PRO A 268 5.15 -27.03 -5.28
C PRO A 268 4.05 -27.57 -6.21
N ASP A 269 3.05 -28.24 -5.66
CA ASP A 269 1.96 -28.89 -6.41
C ASP A 269 0.60 -28.21 -6.23
N VAL A 270 0.57 -27.03 -5.57
CA VAL A 270 -0.68 -26.29 -5.28
C VAL A 270 -0.73 -25.03 -6.13
N PRO A 271 -1.85 -24.76 -6.84
CA PRO A 271 -2.00 -23.50 -7.56
C PRO A 271 -1.97 -22.29 -6.63
N VAL A 272 -1.07 -21.35 -6.92
CA VAL A 272 -0.93 -20.08 -6.20
C VAL A 272 -1.46 -18.95 -7.08
N LEU A 273 -2.57 -18.32 -6.66
CA LEU A 273 -3.23 -17.26 -7.40
C LEU A 273 -2.98 -15.92 -6.70
N HIS A 274 -2.31 -15.03 -7.39
CA HIS A 274 -1.90 -13.74 -6.87
C HIS A 274 -2.87 -12.62 -7.22
N ALA A 275 -2.90 -11.57 -6.40
CA ALA A 275 -3.40 -10.25 -6.73
C ALA A 275 -2.31 -9.21 -6.43
N LEU A 276 -2.47 -8.01 -7.00
CA LEU A 276 -1.59 -6.88 -6.72
C LEU A 276 -2.07 -6.12 -5.49
N GLY A 277 -1.12 -5.82 -4.61
CA GLY A 277 -1.27 -4.79 -3.59
C GLY A 277 -0.66 -3.47 -4.05
N ASN A 278 -0.82 -2.42 -3.26
CA ASN A 278 -0.39 -1.07 -3.62
C ASN A 278 1.11 -0.83 -3.41
N HIS A 279 1.79 -1.67 -2.62
CA HIS A 279 3.25 -1.63 -2.45
C HIS A 279 4.04 -2.34 -3.55
N ALA A 280 3.36 -2.92 -4.55
CA ALA A 280 4.05 -3.63 -5.63
C ALA A 280 4.79 -2.70 -6.60
N SER A 281 4.34 -1.46 -6.76
CA SER A 281 5.00 -0.46 -7.61
C SER A 281 5.99 0.39 -6.82
N ALA A 282 6.95 0.97 -7.55
CA ALA A 282 7.82 2.03 -7.07
C ALA A 282 7.74 3.16 -8.10
N PRO A 283 7.26 4.36 -7.73
CA PRO A 283 6.83 4.78 -6.39
C PRO A 283 5.59 4.01 -5.87
N VAL A 284 5.47 3.89 -4.55
CA VAL A 284 4.31 3.24 -3.90
C VAL A 284 2.99 3.86 -4.37
N ASN A 285 1.96 3.04 -4.58
CA ASN A 285 0.65 3.40 -5.11
C ASN A 285 0.62 3.92 -6.57
N SER A 286 1.77 4.15 -7.22
CA SER A 286 1.78 4.59 -8.61
C SER A 286 1.48 3.43 -9.57
N PHE A 287 0.26 3.37 -10.09
CA PHE A 287 -0.20 2.38 -11.06
C PHE A 287 -0.74 3.08 -12.31
N VAL A 288 0.20 3.43 -13.17
CA VAL A 288 -0.02 4.20 -14.40
C VAL A 288 -1.06 3.54 -15.30
N VAL A 289 -2.10 4.31 -15.65
CA VAL A 289 -3.14 3.91 -16.61
C VAL A 289 -2.62 3.96 -18.05
N PRO A 290 -3.12 3.10 -18.96
CA PRO A 290 -2.60 2.99 -20.34
C PRO A 290 -2.55 4.29 -21.15
N THR A 291 -3.37 5.29 -20.81
CA THR A 291 -3.39 6.59 -21.49
C THR A 291 -2.11 7.40 -21.30
N ALA A 292 -1.38 7.20 -20.20
CA ALA A 292 -0.11 7.88 -19.93
C ALA A 292 1.11 7.15 -20.53
N TYR A 293 0.92 6.01 -21.22
CA TYR A 293 2.02 5.23 -21.79
C TYR A 293 2.73 5.93 -22.93
N ALA A 294 2.02 6.78 -23.68
CA ALA A 294 2.61 7.59 -24.74
C ALA A 294 3.58 8.66 -24.20
N ASP A 295 3.46 9.01 -22.92
CA ASP A 295 4.26 10.04 -22.26
C ASP A 295 5.53 9.49 -21.60
N GLY A 296 5.81 8.20 -21.80
CA GLY A 296 7.01 7.51 -21.28
C GLY A 296 6.81 6.81 -19.94
N TRP A 297 5.63 6.92 -19.33
CA TRP A 297 5.27 6.24 -18.08
C TRP A 297 4.70 4.86 -18.37
N SER A 298 5.16 3.78 -17.74
CA SER A 298 4.58 2.45 -18.01
C SER A 298 4.74 1.49 -16.85
N MET A 299 3.74 0.61 -16.72
CA MET A 299 3.77 -0.53 -15.79
C MET A 299 4.39 -1.79 -16.38
N THR A 300 4.93 -1.75 -17.61
CA THR A 300 5.50 -2.93 -18.29
C THR A 300 6.57 -3.62 -17.45
N TRP A 301 7.44 -2.86 -16.76
CA TRP A 301 8.48 -3.43 -15.90
C TRP A 301 7.91 -4.36 -14.82
N LEU A 302 6.74 -4.00 -14.26
CA LEU A 302 6.06 -4.77 -13.23
C LEU A 302 5.19 -5.86 -13.87
N TYR A 303 4.26 -5.49 -14.75
CA TYR A 303 3.25 -6.41 -15.27
C TYR A 303 3.82 -7.55 -16.12
N ASP A 304 4.89 -7.31 -16.90
CA ASP A 304 5.56 -8.39 -17.63
C ASP A 304 6.28 -9.35 -16.67
N SER A 305 6.91 -8.80 -15.63
CA SER A 305 7.57 -9.60 -14.59
C SER A 305 6.57 -10.43 -13.79
N LEU A 306 5.40 -9.87 -13.45
CA LEU A 306 4.31 -10.60 -12.81
C LEU A 306 3.78 -11.71 -13.70
N ALA A 307 3.55 -11.44 -14.99
CA ALA A 307 3.10 -12.45 -15.94
C ALA A 307 4.10 -13.62 -16.04
N ALA A 308 5.41 -13.32 -16.00
CA ALA A 308 6.45 -14.36 -15.97
C ALA A 308 6.45 -15.15 -14.65
N MET A 309 6.38 -14.46 -13.51
CA MET A 309 6.36 -15.08 -12.17
C MET A 309 5.11 -15.94 -11.95
N TRP A 310 3.95 -15.51 -12.45
CA TRP A 310 2.66 -16.19 -12.23
C TRP A 310 2.33 -17.24 -13.28
N ALA A 311 3.06 -17.29 -14.40
CA ALA A 311 2.86 -18.25 -15.48
C ALA A 311 2.73 -19.72 -15.03
N PRO A 312 3.46 -20.22 -14.01
CA PRO A 312 3.32 -21.61 -13.58
C PRO A 312 1.92 -21.98 -13.06
N TRP A 313 1.12 -21.02 -12.58
CA TRP A 313 -0.18 -21.26 -11.96
C TRP A 313 -1.37 -20.73 -12.78
N LEU A 314 -1.08 -20.06 -13.90
CA LEU A 314 -2.11 -19.44 -14.75
C LEU A 314 -2.14 -20.11 -16.12
N PRO A 315 -3.34 -20.23 -16.72
CA PRO A 315 -3.44 -20.67 -18.10
C PRO A 315 -2.88 -19.59 -19.04
N GLU A 316 -2.34 -19.99 -20.19
CA GLU A 316 -1.64 -19.08 -21.12
C GLU A 316 -2.52 -17.93 -21.58
N GLU A 317 -3.83 -18.18 -21.76
CA GLU A 317 -4.82 -17.17 -22.15
C GLU A 317 -5.07 -16.08 -21.10
N ALA A 318 -4.69 -16.29 -19.83
CA ALA A 318 -4.83 -15.30 -18.77
C ALA A 318 -3.65 -14.32 -18.72
N LEU A 319 -2.47 -14.72 -19.22
CA LEU A 319 -1.25 -13.91 -19.16
C LEU A 319 -1.31 -12.58 -19.93
N PRO A 320 -2.01 -12.45 -21.08
CA PRO A 320 -2.22 -11.17 -21.73
C PRO A 320 -2.94 -10.14 -20.83
N ASP A 321 -3.91 -10.56 -20.02
CA ASP A 321 -4.62 -9.67 -19.09
C ASP A 321 -3.70 -9.21 -17.95
N VAL A 322 -2.83 -10.11 -17.45
CA VAL A 322 -1.81 -9.77 -16.46
C VAL A 322 -0.88 -8.68 -17.01
N ARG A 323 -0.36 -8.86 -18.23
CA ARG A 323 0.51 -7.86 -18.88
C ARG A 323 -0.20 -6.53 -19.15
N LYS A 324 -1.51 -6.59 -19.41
CA LYS A 324 -2.32 -5.40 -19.73
C LYS A 324 -2.60 -4.54 -18.50
N GLY A 325 -2.81 -5.14 -17.33
CA GLY A 325 -3.24 -4.35 -16.18
C GLY A 325 -3.09 -5.01 -14.81
N GLY A 326 -2.34 -6.10 -14.71
CA GLY A 326 -2.10 -6.79 -13.43
C GLY A 326 -3.33 -7.48 -12.86
N TYR A 327 -4.30 -7.84 -13.70
CA TYR A 327 -5.52 -8.58 -13.34
C TYR A 327 -5.67 -9.82 -14.21
N PHE A 328 -6.46 -10.80 -13.76
CA PHE A 328 -6.79 -11.98 -14.57
C PHE A 328 -8.07 -12.67 -14.10
N SER A 329 -8.54 -13.61 -14.92
CA SER A 329 -9.58 -14.55 -14.52
C SER A 329 -9.23 -15.96 -14.98
N CYS A 330 -9.43 -16.97 -14.12
CA CYS A 330 -9.17 -18.37 -14.45
C CYS A 330 -10.09 -19.30 -13.66
N SER A 331 -10.20 -20.56 -14.10
CA SER A 331 -10.95 -21.62 -13.39
C SER A 331 -9.99 -22.67 -12.86
N PRO A 332 -9.42 -22.50 -11.65
CA PRO A 332 -8.42 -23.43 -11.12
C PRO A 332 -9.03 -24.78 -10.72
N LYS A 333 -10.36 -24.85 -10.55
CA LYS A 333 -11.12 -26.08 -10.32
C LYS A 333 -12.43 -26.05 -11.12
N PRO A 334 -12.97 -27.21 -11.54
CA PRO A 334 -14.28 -27.28 -12.21
C PRO A 334 -15.38 -26.64 -11.36
N GLY A 335 -16.19 -25.78 -11.97
CA GLY A 335 -17.29 -25.08 -11.28
C GLY A 335 -16.86 -23.87 -10.42
N LEU A 336 -15.56 -23.60 -10.30
CA LEU A 336 -15.03 -22.41 -9.63
C LEU A 336 -14.43 -21.45 -10.66
N ARG A 337 -14.81 -20.17 -10.60
CA ARG A 337 -14.14 -19.09 -11.32
C ARG A 337 -13.51 -18.13 -10.33
N VAL A 338 -12.22 -17.86 -10.52
CA VAL A 338 -11.47 -16.85 -9.77
C VAL A 338 -11.29 -15.62 -10.66
N ILE A 339 -11.43 -14.45 -10.04
CA ILE A 339 -11.17 -13.15 -10.65
C ILE A 339 -10.21 -12.43 -9.71
N SER A 340 -8.99 -12.20 -10.18
CA SER A 340 -8.00 -11.38 -9.49
C SER A 340 -8.05 -9.98 -10.10
N ALA A 341 -8.49 -9.01 -9.29
CA ALA A 341 -8.64 -7.62 -9.70
C ALA A 341 -7.44 -6.80 -9.24
N ASN A 342 -6.98 -5.87 -10.07
CA ASN A 342 -6.03 -4.85 -9.66
C ASN A 342 -6.81 -3.71 -8.99
N MET A 343 -6.83 -3.71 -7.66
CA MET A 343 -7.58 -2.75 -6.85
C MET A 343 -6.93 -1.36 -6.82
N ASN A 344 -5.70 -1.21 -7.32
CA ASN A 344 -5.04 0.09 -7.41
C ASN A 344 -5.77 1.07 -8.34
N TYR A 345 -6.54 0.58 -9.32
CA TYR A 345 -7.38 1.45 -10.16
C TYR A 345 -8.62 2.01 -9.45
N CYS A 346 -8.90 1.60 -8.21
CA CYS A 346 -9.90 2.22 -7.34
C CYS A 346 -9.31 2.73 -6.02
N ASN A 347 -7.98 2.75 -5.90
CA ASN A 347 -7.28 3.30 -4.75
C ASN A 347 -7.29 4.83 -4.82
N THR A 348 -7.58 5.51 -3.71
CA THR A 348 -7.61 6.99 -3.63
C THR A 348 -6.22 7.63 -3.61
N LEU A 349 -5.21 6.81 -3.82
CA LEU A 349 -3.80 7.09 -3.61
C LEU A 349 -2.97 6.82 -4.87
N ASN A 350 -3.62 6.35 -5.93
CA ASN A 350 -3.05 6.13 -7.27
C ASN A 350 -3.23 7.39 -8.13
#